data_AF-A0A0D8ZLV2-F1
#
_entry.id   AF-A0A0D8ZLV2-F1
#
_cell.length_a   1.000
_cell.length_b   1.000
_cell.length_c   1.000
_cell.angle_alpha   90.00
_cell.angle_beta   90.00
_cell.angle_gamma   90.00
#
_symmetry.space_group_name_H-M   'P 1'
#
loop_
_entity.id
_entity.type
_entity.pdbx_description
1 polymer ?
#
loop_
_entity_poly.entity_id
_entity_poly.type
_entity_poly.pdbx_seq_one_letter_code
_entity_poly.pdbx_strand_id
1 'polypeptide(L)'
;MQRLIICLTLAAIAIPTFPVVVEAQTRINELQQRARGTTISGKVISVVGNDFTLNDGSGEIVVDAGPRWWRELDIKPGEEVTITGEISKKSGEFDAFTINRANGAVIEIRPSEGPPPWAGGPNRDRPKPPKG
;
A
#
# COMPACT_ATOMS: atom_id res chain seq x y z
N MET A 1 -44.99 -53.79 3.41
CA MET A 1 -43.89 -53.25 2.58
C MET A 1 -43.41 -51.94 3.20
N GLN A 2 -42.10 -51.80 3.33
CA GLN A 2 -41.34 -50.92 4.23
C GLN A 2 -41.57 -49.41 3.99
N ARG A 3 -41.81 -48.63 5.07
CA ARG A 3 -41.74 -47.16 5.04
C ARG A 3 -40.27 -46.74 5.16
N LEU A 4 -39.74 -46.09 4.12
CA LEU A 4 -38.37 -45.54 4.10
C LEU A 4 -38.37 -44.17 4.80
N ILE A 5 -37.72 -44.07 5.95
CA ILE A 5 -37.46 -42.80 6.63
C ILE A 5 -36.09 -42.32 6.16
N ILE A 6 -36.06 -41.22 5.40
CA ILE A 6 -34.81 -40.54 4.99
C ILE A 6 -34.46 -39.57 6.12
N CYS A 7 -33.51 -39.95 6.97
CA CYS A 7 -32.87 -39.04 7.92
C CYS A 7 -31.90 -38.13 7.17
N LEU A 8 -32.30 -36.88 6.93
CA LEU A 8 -31.43 -35.83 6.40
C LEU A 8 -30.53 -35.33 7.55
N THR A 9 -29.28 -35.78 7.62
CA THR A 9 -28.32 -35.27 8.60
C THR A 9 -27.81 -33.89 8.15
N LEU A 10 -28.26 -32.83 8.83
CA LEU A 10 -27.66 -31.50 8.74
C LEU A 10 -26.25 -31.57 9.36
N ALA A 11 -25.22 -31.61 8.53
CA ALA A 11 -23.86 -31.35 8.99
C ALA A 11 -23.68 -29.83 9.13
N ALA A 12 -23.65 -29.34 10.37
CA ALA A 12 -23.30 -27.95 10.65
C ALA A 12 -21.82 -27.75 10.32
N ILE A 13 -21.52 -27.06 9.22
CA ILE A 13 -20.16 -26.63 8.88
C ILE A 13 -19.82 -25.48 9.83
N ALA A 14 -19.02 -25.78 10.86
CA ALA A 14 -18.41 -24.75 11.69
C ALA A 14 -17.35 -24.04 10.85
N ILE A 15 -17.67 -22.83 10.36
CA ILE A 15 -16.69 -21.97 9.68
C ILE A 15 -15.73 -21.46 10.77
N PRO A 16 -14.43 -21.78 10.73
CA PRO A 16 -13.48 -21.18 11.64
C PRO A 16 -13.44 -19.67 11.37
N THR A 17 -13.94 -18.88 12.32
CA THR A 17 -13.79 -17.43 12.30
C THR A 17 -12.36 -17.10 12.69
N PHE A 18 -11.48 -16.92 11.70
CA PHE A 18 -10.17 -16.34 11.94
C PHE A 18 -10.36 -14.86 12.34
N PRO A 19 -9.69 -14.38 13.40
CA PRO A 19 -9.72 -12.96 13.72
C PRO A 19 -9.01 -12.20 12.59
N VAL A 20 -9.75 -11.37 11.87
CA VAL A 20 -9.16 -10.37 10.99
C VAL A 20 -8.54 -9.31 11.90
N VAL A 21 -7.21 -9.29 11.98
CA VAL A 21 -6.50 -8.19 12.65
C VAL A 21 -6.63 -6.97 11.74
N VAL A 22 -7.54 -6.07 12.09
CA VAL A 22 -7.63 -4.75 11.45
C VAL A 22 -6.47 -3.94 11.99
N GLU A 23 -5.40 -3.80 11.20
CA GLU A 23 -4.30 -2.89 11.53
C GLU A 23 -4.87 -1.46 11.68
N ALA A 24 -4.47 -0.76 12.75
CA ALA A 24 -5.03 0.55 13.05
C ALA A 24 -4.62 1.57 11.97
N GLN A 25 -5.59 1.98 11.15
CA GLN A 25 -5.40 3.03 10.15
C GLN A 25 -5.26 4.39 10.84
N THR A 26 -4.27 5.16 10.45
CA THR A 26 -4.11 6.55 10.90
C THR A 26 -4.81 7.51 9.95
N ARG A 27 -5.44 8.53 10.52
CA ARG A 27 -5.99 9.66 9.77
C ARG A 27 -4.90 10.56 9.21
N ILE A 28 -5.09 11.05 7.99
CA ILE A 28 -4.11 11.88 7.29
C ILE A 28 -3.77 13.16 8.08
N ASN A 29 -4.76 13.80 8.71
CA ASN A 29 -4.54 15.02 9.51
C ASN A 29 -3.69 14.81 10.78
N GLU A 30 -3.41 13.57 11.17
CA GLU A 30 -2.58 13.21 12.34
C GLU A 30 -1.20 12.67 11.96
N LEU A 31 -0.90 12.51 10.67
CA LEU A 31 0.31 11.84 10.17
C LEU A 31 1.64 12.44 10.66
N GLN A 32 1.70 13.76 10.85
CA GLN A 32 2.92 14.45 11.27
C GLN A 32 3.44 14.00 12.65
N GLN A 33 2.59 13.37 13.46
CA GLN A 33 2.93 12.89 14.80
C GLN A 33 3.25 11.40 14.83
N ARG A 34 3.37 10.75 13.67
CA ARG A 34 3.44 9.29 13.58
C ARG A 34 4.83 8.79 13.22
N ALA A 35 5.06 7.54 13.62
CA ALA A 35 6.29 6.83 13.36
C ALA A 35 6.30 6.24 11.94
N ARG A 36 7.46 5.72 11.57
CA ARG A 36 7.69 4.96 10.35
C ARG A 36 6.88 3.65 10.34
N GLY A 37 6.44 3.20 9.16
CA GLY A 37 5.56 2.04 9.03
C GLY A 37 4.11 2.34 9.42
N THR A 38 3.69 3.60 9.29
CA THR A 38 2.30 3.98 9.52
C THR A 38 1.44 3.50 8.35
N THR A 39 0.22 3.07 8.65
CA THR A 39 -0.76 2.66 7.64
C THR A 39 -1.86 3.73 7.51
N ILE A 40 -2.12 4.19 6.29
CA ILE A 40 -3.20 5.12 5.94
C ILE A 40 -4.10 4.53 4.86
N SER A 41 -5.32 5.02 4.72
CA SER A 41 -6.24 4.57 3.68
C SER A 41 -7.08 5.71 3.17
N GLY A 42 -7.39 5.69 1.87
CA GLY A 42 -8.16 6.77 1.27
C GLY A 42 -8.41 6.56 -0.21
N LYS A 43 -9.02 7.57 -0.82
CA LYS A 43 -9.28 7.65 -2.25
C LYS A 43 -8.18 8.43 -2.95
N VAL A 44 -7.66 7.88 -4.04
CA VAL A 44 -6.73 8.60 -4.92
C VAL A 44 -7.51 9.69 -5.67
N ILE A 45 -7.09 10.95 -5.56
CA ILE A 45 -7.79 12.08 -6.19
C ILE A 45 -7.07 12.61 -7.43
N SER A 46 -5.74 12.49 -7.49
CA SER A 46 -4.91 12.94 -8.62
C SER A 46 -3.64 12.09 -8.70
N VAL A 47 -3.06 11.98 -9.90
CA VAL A 47 -1.84 11.20 -10.16
C VAL A 47 -0.93 11.99 -11.10
N VAL A 48 0.35 12.12 -10.75
CA VAL A 48 1.42 12.70 -11.57
C VAL A 48 2.59 11.72 -11.58
N GLY A 49 2.63 10.89 -12.62
CA GLY A 49 3.62 9.81 -12.68
C GLY A 49 3.34 8.74 -11.63
N ASN A 50 4.27 8.55 -10.69
CA ASN A 50 4.09 7.63 -9.58
C ASN A 50 3.68 8.33 -8.28
N ASP A 51 3.61 9.67 -8.30
CA ASP A 51 3.16 10.44 -7.16
C ASP A 51 1.65 10.64 -7.28
N PHE A 52 0.94 10.57 -6.17
CA PHE A 52 -0.51 10.74 -6.19
C PHE A 52 -1.02 11.33 -4.89
N THR A 53 -2.10 12.13 -4.96
CA THR A 53 -2.75 12.66 -3.77
C THR A 53 -3.79 11.68 -3.26
N LEU A 54 -3.72 11.36 -1.97
CA LEU A 54 -4.66 10.52 -1.25
C LEU A 54 -5.51 11.39 -0.32
N ASN A 55 -6.83 11.16 -0.31
CA ASN A 55 -7.78 11.83 0.58
C ASN A 55 -8.57 10.80 1.40
N ASP A 56 -8.64 10.98 2.71
CA ASP A 56 -9.38 10.11 3.64
C ASP A 56 -10.59 10.79 4.30
N GLY A 57 -10.95 12.00 3.83
CA GLY A 57 -11.98 12.85 4.41
C GLY A 57 -11.52 13.68 5.62
N SER A 58 -10.40 13.34 6.25
CA SER A 58 -9.77 14.13 7.31
C SER A 58 -8.73 15.11 6.78
N GLY A 59 -8.11 14.80 5.64
CA GLY A 59 -7.13 15.63 4.97
C GLY A 59 -6.62 15.00 3.67
N GLU A 60 -5.57 15.61 3.12
CA GLU A 60 -4.90 15.16 1.89
C GLU A 60 -3.40 15.04 2.10
N ILE A 61 -2.79 14.05 1.45
CA ILE A 61 -1.33 13.85 1.44
C ILE A 61 -0.87 13.40 0.07
N VAL A 62 0.29 13.88 -0.38
CA VAL A 62 0.97 13.35 -1.57
C VAL A 62 1.74 12.10 -1.15
N VAL A 63 1.54 11.02 -1.87
CA VAL A 63 2.25 9.76 -1.71
C VAL A 63 3.34 9.69 -2.78
N ASP A 64 4.60 9.48 -2.38
CA ASP A 64 5.72 9.18 -3.26
C ASP A 64 5.90 7.65 -3.31
N ALA A 65 5.70 7.06 -4.49
CA ALA A 65 5.86 5.62 -4.73
C ALA A 65 7.13 5.28 -5.53
N GLY A 66 8.09 6.20 -5.54
CA GLY A 66 9.36 6.11 -6.23
C GLY A 66 9.29 6.56 -7.69
N PRO A 67 10.43 6.74 -8.35
CA PRO A 67 10.48 7.32 -9.68
C PRO A 67 9.95 6.38 -10.76
N ARG A 68 9.26 6.95 -11.76
CA ARG A 68 8.73 6.19 -12.92
C ARG A 68 9.78 5.38 -13.67
N TRP A 69 11.01 5.89 -13.77
CA TRP A 69 12.10 5.21 -14.48
C TRP A 69 12.52 3.91 -13.79
N TRP A 70 12.25 3.75 -12.49
CA TRP A 70 12.52 2.52 -11.76
C TRP A 70 11.43 1.49 -12.01
N ARG A 71 10.17 1.90 -11.81
CA ARG A 71 9.00 1.08 -12.09
C ARG A 71 7.78 1.98 -12.27
N GLU A 72 7.13 1.90 -13.42
CA GLU A 72 5.87 2.61 -13.64
C GLU A 72 4.71 1.91 -12.92
N LEU A 73 3.88 2.68 -12.23
CA LEU A 73 2.72 2.18 -11.50
C LEU A 73 1.43 2.55 -12.21
N ASP A 74 0.50 1.60 -12.26
CA ASP A 74 -0.85 1.81 -12.77
C ASP A 74 -1.81 2.15 -11.63
N ILE A 75 -1.64 3.32 -11.01
CA ILE A 75 -2.56 3.88 -10.01
C ILE A 75 -3.43 4.93 -10.71
N LYS A 76 -4.74 4.88 -10.51
CA LYS A 76 -5.73 5.75 -11.15
C LYS A 76 -6.51 6.57 -10.12
N PRO A 77 -6.88 7.82 -10.46
CA PRO A 77 -7.86 8.57 -9.68
C PRO A 77 -9.16 7.76 -9.49
N GLY A 78 -9.71 7.83 -8.29
CA GLY A 78 -10.90 7.08 -7.87
C GLY A 78 -10.60 5.77 -7.14
N GLU A 79 -9.39 5.20 -7.26
CA GLU A 79 -9.01 3.99 -6.54
C GLU A 79 -9.04 4.20 -5.02
N GLU A 80 -9.51 3.18 -4.30
CA GLU A 80 -9.36 3.10 -2.85
C GLU A 80 -8.17 2.19 -2.53
N VAL A 81 -7.24 2.74 -1.77
CA VAL A 81 -5.97 2.07 -1.43
C VAL A 81 -5.65 2.24 0.04
N THR A 82 -4.97 1.24 0.57
CA THR A 82 -4.34 1.24 1.90
C THR A 82 -2.83 1.23 1.69
N ILE A 83 -2.11 2.12 2.36
CA ILE A 83 -0.68 2.34 2.13
C ILE A 83 0.03 2.26 3.46
N THR A 84 1.08 1.44 3.53
CA THR A 84 2.03 1.46 4.65
C THR A 84 3.29 2.20 4.21
N GLY A 85 3.77 3.12 5.04
CA GLY A 85 4.86 4.02 4.67
C GLY A 85 5.34 4.93 5.80
N GLU A 86 5.94 6.05 5.43
CA GLU A 86 6.41 7.06 6.38
C GLU A 86 6.32 8.49 5.82
N ILE A 87 6.23 9.48 6.71
CA ILE A 87 6.39 10.87 6.29
C ILE A 87 7.86 11.16 6.04
N SER A 88 8.17 11.58 4.82
CA SER A 88 9.47 12.10 4.42
C SER A 88 9.77 13.37 5.20
N LYS A 89 10.85 13.36 5.98
CA LYS A 89 11.35 14.56 6.67
C LYS A 89 11.87 15.64 5.70
N LYS A 90 12.05 15.31 4.42
CA LYS A 90 12.62 16.21 3.41
C LYS A 90 11.55 16.89 2.59
N SER A 91 10.59 16.13 2.05
CA SER A 91 9.53 16.65 1.18
C SER A 91 8.20 16.84 1.91
N GLY A 92 7.99 16.17 3.05
CA GLY A 92 6.70 16.12 3.72
C GLY A 92 5.69 15.16 3.06
N GLU A 93 6.08 14.51 1.96
CA GLU A 93 5.30 13.48 1.28
C GLU A 93 5.28 12.19 2.09
N PHE A 94 4.35 11.30 1.76
CA PHE A 94 4.27 9.98 2.33
C PHE A 94 5.00 8.97 1.45
N ASP A 95 6.20 8.56 1.86
CA ASP A 95 7.01 7.56 1.16
C ASP A 95 6.35 6.18 1.33
N ALA A 96 5.83 5.60 0.25
CA ALA A 96 5.16 4.31 0.29
C ALA A 96 6.16 3.15 0.38
N PHE A 97 5.86 2.17 1.24
CA PHE A 97 6.53 0.86 1.28
C PHE A 97 5.67 -0.20 0.59
N THR A 98 4.37 -0.21 0.87
CA THR A 98 3.40 -1.12 0.26
C THR A 98 2.11 -0.38 -0.08
N ILE A 99 1.43 -0.82 -1.14
CA ILE A 99 0.10 -0.35 -1.53
C ILE A 99 -0.81 -1.57 -1.68
N ASN A 100 -1.87 -1.62 -0.89
CA ASN A 100 -2.92 -2.62 -0.98
C ASN A 100 -4.15 -2.00 -1.65
N ARG A 101 -4.57 -2.55 -2.78
CA ARG A 101 -5.78 -2.11 -3.48
C ARG A 101 -7.02 -2.74 -2.87
N ALA A 102 -8.18 -2.12 -3.08
CA ALA A 102 -9.48 -2.65 -2.66
C ALA A 102 -9.80 -4.06 -3.21
N ASN A 103 -9.23 -4.43 -4.36
CA ASN A 103 -9.38 -5.77 -4.93
C ASN A 103 -8.46 -6.84 -4.29
N GLY A 104 -7.68 -6.47 -3.26
CA GLY A 104 -6.74 -7.35 -2.57
C GLY A 104 -5.35 -7.45 -3.21
N ALA A 105 -5.12 -6.79 -4.36
CA ALA A 105 -3.79 -6.75 -4.96
C ALA A 105 -2.82 -5.94 -4.09
N VAL A 106 -1.63 -6.50 -3.86
CA VAL A 106 -0.56 -5.86 -3.10
C VAL A 106 0.56 -5.47 -4.04
N ILE A 107 1.01 -4.23 -3.95
CA ILE A 107 2.18 -3.70 -4.65
C ILE A 107 3.26 -3.41 -3.61
N GLU A 108 4.34 -4.17 -3.64
CA GLU A 108 5.53 -3.88 -2.84
C GLU A 108 6.35 -2.79 -3.55
N ILE A 109 6.48 -1.61 -2.94
CA ILE A 109 7.20 -0.44 -3.48
C ILE A 109 8.69 -0.54 -3.18
N ARG A 110 9.01 -0.71 -1.90
CA ARG A 110 10.37 -0.83 -1.38
C ARG A 110 10.34 -1.53 -0.02
N PRO A 111 11.48 -2.11 0.42
CA PRO A 111 11.61 -2.52 1.79
C PRO A 111 11.31 -1.36 2.73
N SER A 112 10.66 -1.71 3.84
CA SER A 112 10.50 -0.82 4.97
C SER A 112 11.82 -0.64 5.71
N GLU A 113 13.00 -0.90 5.20
CA GLU A 113 14.27 -0.57 5.87
C GLU A 113 15.34 -0.30 4.81
N GLY A 114 16.33 0.53 5.18
CA GLY A 114 17.45 0.84 4.30
C GLY A 114 17.09 1.76 3.11
N PRO A 115 18.05 1.95 2.18
CA PRO A 115 17.84 2.82 1.02
C PRO A 115 16.82 2.20 0.06
N PRO A 116 16.02 3.01 -0.66
CA PRO A 116 15.11 2.50 -1.67
C PRO A 116 15.90 1.83 -2.83
N PRO A 117 15.28 0.90 -3.57
CA PRO A 117 15.95 0.19 -4.68
C PRO A 117 16.55 1.10 -5.76
N TRP A 118 15.93 2.26 -5.97
CA TRP A 118 16.35 3.31 -6.92
C TRP A 118 17.42 4.27 -6.37
N ALA A 119 17.92 4.06 -5.15
CA ALA A 119 19.05 4.82 -4.63
C ALA A 119 20.28 4.66 -5.54
N GLY A 120 20.91 5.78 -5.90
CA GLY A 120 22.02 5.85 -6.85
C GLY A 120 21.62 6.29 -8.27
N GLY A 121 20.32 6.43 -8.53
CA GLY A 121 19.80 6.98 -9.79
C GLY A 121 19.83 5.99 -10.97
N PRO A 122 19.34 6.42 -12.15
CA PRO A 122 19.13 5.54 -13.31
C PRO A 122 20.43 4.99 -13.94
N ASN A 123 21.59 5.54 -13.57
CA ASN A 123 22.89 5.17 -14.12
C ASN A 123 23.80 4.46 -13.12
N ARG A 124 23.27 3.99 -11.97
CA ARG A 124 24.09 3.37 -10.91
C ARG A 124 24.98 2.23 -11.44
N ASP A 125 24.45 1.43 -12.37
CA ASP A 125 25.14 0.26 -12.90
C ASP A 125 26.01 0.58 -14.13
N ARG A 126 26.11 1.86 -14.54
CA ARG A 126 27.01 2.25 -15.63
C ARG A 126 28.46 2.27 -15.13
N PRO A 127 29.41 1.71 -15.90
CA PRO A 127 30.84 1.85 -15.59
C PRO A 127 31.21 3.32 -15.44
N LYS A 128 31.95 3.64 -14.36
CA LYS A 128 32.49 4.99 -14.17
C LYS A 128 33.46 5.28 -15.33
N PRO A 129 33.40 6.46 -15.96
CA PRO A 129 34.39 6.82 -16.98
C PRO A 129 35.81 6.76 -16.37
N PRO A 130 36.82 6.33 -17.15
CA PRO A 130 38.20 6.31 -16.68
C PRO A 130 38.61 7.71 -16.21
N LYS A 131 39.28 7.77 -15.06
CA LYS A 131 39.89 9.02 -14.60
C LYS A 131 41.05 9.33 -15.54
N GLY A 132 40.95 10.43 -16.27
CA GLY A 132 42.09 11.04 -16.96
C GLY A 132 43.05 11.71 -15.99
#